data_AF-A0A3G2HI52-F1
#
_entry.id   AF-A0A3G2HI52-F1
#
_cell.length_a   1.000
_cell.length_b   1.000
_cell.length_c   1.000
_cell.angle_alpha   90.00
_cell.angle_beta   90.00
_cell.angle_gamma   90.00
#
_symmetry.space_group_name_H-M   'P 1'
#
loop_
_entity.id
_entity.type
_entity.pdbx_description
1 polymer ?
#
loop_
_entity_poly.entity_id
_entity_poly.type
_entity_poly.pdbx_seq_one_letter_code
_entity_poly.pdbx_strand_id
1 'polypeptide(L)'
;MQQRVWRFERVGWYVLVAIVLLALAGLFGNGPLSDAEVVSPNGRVRVEYQRLSRSGTTDSLFITVQGIPGQPVEVQLEGSLLRDASIETLQPEPQQSMSHGQAMLFQLGTKQDGVATLYLTLRNEHVGTLEGSVRAGPESAVHFSTFLYP
;
A
#
# COMPACT_ATOMS: atom_id res chain seq x y z
N MET A 1 49.99 -10.22 9.62
CA MET A 1 48.68 -9.64 9.25
C MET A 1 47.55 -10.63 9.60
N GLN A 2 47.24 -10.85 10.89
CA GLN A 2 46.42 -12.03 11.30
C GLN A 2 45.21 -11.70 12.19
N GLN A 3 45.17 -10.53 12.83
CA GLN A 3 44.09 -10.15 13.75
C GLN A 3 42.83 -9.57 13.08
N ARG A 4 42.91 -9.20 11.79
CA ARG A 4 41.75 -8.69 11.04
C ARG A 4 40.77 -9.80 10.65
N VAL A 5 41.27 -11.00 10.36
CA VAL A 5 40.44 -12.15 9.93
C VAL A 5 39.50 -12.63 11.05
N TRP A 6 39.97 -12.63 12.30
CA TRP A 6 39.16 -13.06 13.46
C TRP A 6 38.01 -12.12 13.82
N ARG A 7 38.09 -10.84 13.45
CA ARG A 7 36.97 -9.89 13.59
C ARG A 7 35.94 -10.07 12.46
N PHE A 8 36.38 -10.41 11.25
CA PHE A 8 35.50 -10.69 10.13
C PHE A 8 34.62 -11.92 10.36
N GLU A 9 35.13 -12.95 11.02
CA GLU A 9 34.35 -14.15 11.33
C GLU A 9 33.22 -13.86 12.32
N ARG A 10 33.50 -13.10 13.38
CA ARG A 10 32.49 -12.68 14.36
C ARG A 10 31.49 -11.69 13.76
N VAL A 11 31.94 -10.72 12.98
CA VAL A 11 31.05 -9.77 12.29
C VAL A 11 30.17 -10.51 11.28
N GLY A 12 30.72 -11.46 10.53
CA GLY A 12 29.96 -12.30 9.61
C GLY A 12 28.87 -13.11 10.32
N TRP A 13 29.17 -13.69 11.48
CA TRP A 13 28.17 -14.39 12.29
C TRP A 13 27.08 -13.47 12.82
N TYR A 14 27.44 -12.29 13.35
CA TYR A 14 26.44 -11.31 13.79
C TYR A 14 25.55 -10.82 12.64
N VAL A 15 26.12 -10.62 11.44
CA VAL A 15 25.34 -10.28 10.24
C VAL A 15 24.40 -11.41 9.86
N LEU A 16 24.85 -12.67 9.91
CA LEU A 16 24.01 -13.83 9.59
C LEU A 16 22.86 -13.98 10.61
N VAL A 17 23.15 -13.86 11.91
CA VAL A 17 22.11 -13.86 12.96
C VAL A 17 21.14 -12.71 12.76
N ALA A 18 21.62 -11.51 12.43
CA ALA A 18 20.76 -10.37 12.14
C ALA A 18 19.85 -10.63 10.94
N ILE A 19 20.36 -11.19 9.84
CA ILE A 19 19.56 -11.57 8.66
C ILE A 19 18.50 -12.61 9.04
N VAL A 20 18.85 -13.63 9.85
CA VAL A 20 17.90 -14.65 10.31
C VAL A 20 16.83 -14.05 11.20
N LEU A 21 17.18 -13.16 12.13
CA LEU A 21 16.20 -12.46 12.97
C LEU A 21 15.28 -11.56 12.14
N LEU A 22 15.81 -10.84 11.14
CA LEU A 22 15.01 -10.04 10.22
C LEU A 22 14.09 -10.92 9.36
N ALA A 23 14.55 -12.09 8.92
CA ALA A 23 13.72 -13.05 8.19
C ALA A 23 12.60 -13.62 9.06
N LEU A 24 12.90 -13.99 10.31
CA LEU A 24 11.91 -14.44 11.30
C LEU A 24 10.93 -13.34 11.70
N ALA A 25 11.37 -12.08 11.71
CA ALA A 25 10.52 -10.91 11.90
C ALA A 25 9.65 -10.57 10.66
N GLY A 26 9.84 -11.28 9.54
CA GLY A 26 9.02 -11.12 8.34
C GLY A 26 9.51 -10.07 7.35
N LEU A 27 10.77 -9.61 7.41
CA LEU A 27 11.32 -8.62 6.48
C LEU A 27 11.27 -9.08 5.01
N PHE A 28 11.30 -10.40 4.76
CA PHE A 28 11.26 -10.98 3.41
C PHE A 28 9.87 -11.57 3.05
N GLY A 29 8.83 -11.23 3.80
CA GLY A 29 7.47 -11.72 3.58
C GLY A 29 6.40 -10.65 3.79
N ASN A 30 5.15 -11.07 3.77
CA ASN A 30 3.98 -10.26 4.15
C ASN A 30 3.91 -10.14 5.68
N GLY A 31 4.96 -9.55 6.26
CA GLY A 31 5.07 -9.31 7.69
C GLY A 31 4.74 -7.86 8.06
N PRO A 32 4.56 -7.57 9.36
CA PRO A 32 4.16 -6.24 9.85
C PRO A 32 5.17 -5.11 9.55
N LEU A 33 6.40 -5.47 9.12
CA LEU A 33 7.41 -4.53 8.63
C LEU A 33 7.15 -4.06 7.20
N SER A 34 6.47 -4.88 6.39
CA SER A 34 6.11 -4.60 5.00
C SER A 34 4.79 -3.85 4.91
N ASP A 35 3.88 -4.07 5.87
CA ASP A 35 2.61 -3.36 5.97
C ASP A 35 2.82 -1.91 6.45
N ALA A 36 2.03 -1.00 5.90
CA ALA A 36 1.99 0.38 6.33
C ALA A 36 0.59 0.96 6.24
N GLU A 37 0.33 1.90 7.13
CA GLU A 37 -0.91 2.63 7.18
C GLU A 37 -0.60 4.12 7.12
N VAL A 38 -1.33 4.85 6.26
CA VAL A 38 -1.31 6.30 6.26
C VAL A 38 -2.74 6.81 6.39
N VAL A 39 -2.90 7.81 7.26
CA VAL A 39 -4.18 8.43 7.57
C VAL A 39 -4.13 9.91 7.19
N SER A 40 -5.21 10.45 6.64
CA SER A 40 -5.33 11.87 6.31
C SER A 40 -5.28 12.74 7.58
N PRO A 41 -4.90 14.02 7.47
CA PRO A 41 -4.85 14.93 8.63
C PRO A 41 -6.17 15.05 9.39
N ASN A 42 -7.29 14.86 8.69
CA ASN A 42 -8.64 14.90 9.27
C ASN A 42 -9.17 13.52 9.72
N GLY A 43 -8.39 12.45 9.61
CA GLY A 43 -8.78 11.10 10.01
C GLY A 43 -9.81 10.41 9.11
N ARG A 44 -10.26 11.09 8.04
CA ARG A 44 -11.37 10.61 7.20
C ARG A 44 -10.94 9.62 6.13
N VAL A 45 -9.68 9.60 5.74
CA VAL A 45 -9.14 8.65 4.76
C VAL A 45 -8.02 7.88 5.43
N ARG A 46 -8.11 6.56 5.38
CA ARG A 46 -7.09 5.63 5.82
C ARG A 46 -6.75 4.74 4.64
N VAL A 47 -5.48 4.60 4.36
CA VAL A 47 -4.96 3.70 3.33
C VAL A 47 -3.98 2.75 3.99
N GLU A 48 -4.30 1.46 3.92
CA GLU A 48 -3.41 0.38 4.33
C GLU A 48 -2.86 -0.27 3.07
N TYR A 49 -1.53 -0.28 2.97
CA TYR A 49 -0.80 -0.69 1.78
C TYR A 49 0.51 -1.35 2.18
N GLN A 50 1.12 -2.07 1.25
CA GLN A 50 2.44 -2.65 1.46
C GLN A 50 3.52 -1.66 1.02
N ARG A 51 4.43 -1.28 1.91
CA ARG A 51 5.61 -0.44 1.57
C ARG A 51 6.67 -1.20 0.81
N LEU A 52 6.76 -2.51 1.02
CA LEU A 52 7.73 -3.39 0.40
C LEU A 52 6.98 -4.58 -0.20
N SER A 53 7.06 -4.72 -1.52
CA SER A 53 6.48 -5.87 -2.22
C SER A 53 7.44 -6.43 -3.28
N ARG A 54 7.15 -7.64 -3.78
CA ARG A 54 7.89 -8.30 -4.83
C ARG A 54 7.25 -8.06 -6.19
N SER A 55 8.08 -7.90 -7.20
CA SER A 55 7.61 -7.93 -8.59
C SER A 55 6.97 -9.29 -8.89
N GLY A 56 5.81 -9.28 -9.54
CA GLY A 56 5.06 -10.46 -9.95
C GLY A 56 4.13 -11.03 -8.86
N THR A 57 4.04 -10.40 -7.68
CA THR A 57 3.05 -10.78 -6.66
C THR A 57 1.80 -9.90 -6.72
N THR A 58 0.70 -10.43 -6.20
CA THR A 58 -0.55 -9.69 -5.99
C THR A 58 -0.54 -9.04 -4.61
N ASP A 59 -0.61 -7.72 -4.59
CA ASP A 59 -0.64 -6.88 -3.39
C ASP A 59 -2.06 -6.49 -3.04
N SER A 60 -2.35 -6.39 -1.74
CA SER A 60 -3.63 -5.89 -1.26
C SER A 60 -3.52 -4.42 -0.85
N LEU A 61 -4.47 -3.61 -1.31
CA LEU A 61 -4.62 -2.20 -0.96
C LEU A 61 -6.01 -2.00 -0.36
N PHE A 62 -6.06 -1.50 0.88
CA PHE A 62 -7.29 -1.22 1.58
C PHE A 62 -7.45 0.28 1.75
N ILE A 63 -8.56 0.81 1.24
CA ILE A 63 -8.88 2.23 1.32
C ILE A 63 -10.16 2.38 2.14
N THR A 64 -10.03 2.88 3.36
CA THR A 64 -11.18 3.18 4.23
C THR A 64 -11.44 4.68 4.24
N VAL A 65 -12.68 5.06 3.97
CA VAL A 65 -13.12 6.44 3.90
C VAL A 65 -14.33 6.66 4.79
N GLN A 66 -14.29 7.73 5.58
CA GLN A 66 -15.40 8.21 6.41
C GLN A 66 -16.14 9.35 5.68
N GLY A 67 -17.28 8.99 5.11
CA GLY A 67 -18.24 9.87 4.47
C GLY A 67 -19.34 10.34 5.40
N ILE A 68 -20.42 10.83 4.80
CA ILE A 68 -21.66 11.14 5.51
C ILE A 68 -22.53 9.86 5.53
N PRO A 69 -23.09 9.46 6.68
CA PRO A 69 -23.97 8.29 6.77
C PRO A 69 -25.07 8.28 5.72
N GLY A 70 -25.15 7.19 4.95
CA GLY A 70 -26.17 6.99 3.92
C GLY A 70 -25.99 7.83 2.65
N GLN A 71 -24.89 8.56 2.49
CA GLN A 71 -24.55 9.25 1.24
C GLN A 71 -23.38 8.57 0.53
N PRO A 72 -23.40 8.47 -0.81
CA PRO A 72 -22.25 7.99 -1.55
C PRO A 72 -21.02 8.87 -1.28
N VAL A 73 -19.87 8.23 -1.12
CA VAL A 73 -18.59 8.92 -0.98
C VAL A 73 -17.78 8.75 -2.26
N GLU A 74 -17.19 9.85 -2.71
CA GLU A 74 -16.33 9.87 -3.90
C GLU A 74 -14.88 9.67 -3.46
N VAL A 75 -14.23 8.68 -4.05
CA VAL A 75 -12.84 8.31 -3.79
C VAL A 75 -12.07 8.43 -5.09
N GLN A 76 -11.11 9.34 -5.11
CA GLN A 76 -10.19 9.53 -6.21
C GLN A 76 -8.89 8.78 -5.90
N LEU A 77 -8.48 7.89 -6.78
CA LEU A 77 -7.19 7.20 -6.76
C LEU A 77 -6.36 7.70 -7.94
N GLU A 78 -5.11 8.10 -7.71
CA GLU A 78 -4.20 8.56 -8.76
C GLU A 78 -2.75 8.17 -8.41
N GLY A 79 -1.83 8.35 -9.35
CA GLY A 79 -0.40 8.07 -9.15
C GLY A 79 0.19 7.12 -10.20
N SER A 80 1.47 6.78 -10.05
CA SER A 80 2.12 5.81 -10.94
C SER A 80 1.59 4.39 -10.74
N LEU A 81 0.99 4.07 -9.58
CA LEU A 81 0.37 2.75 -9.39
C LEU A 81 -0.67 2.41 -10.46
N LEU A 82 -1.42 3.40 -10.96
CA LEU A 82 -2.47 3.15 -11.96
C LEU A 82 -1.91 2.97 -13.37
N ARG A 83 -0.66 3.36 -13.59
CA ARG A 83 0.03 3.22 -14.87
C ARG A 83 0.82 1.92 -14.94
N ASP A 84 1.50 1.59 -13.85
CA ASP A 84 2.48 0.50 -13.82
C ASP A 84 1.93 -0.77 -13.15
N ALA A 85 0.92 -0.67 -12.29
CA ALA A 85 0.22 -1.83 -11.73
C ALA A 85 -1.13 -2.07 -12.43
N SER A 86 -1.47 -3.35 -12.59
CA SER A 86 -2.78 -3.79 -13.05
C SER A 86 -3.69 -4.04 -11.86
N ILE A 87 -4.90 -3.47 -11.88
CA ILE A 87 -5.96 -3.81 -10.92
C ILE A 87 -6.50 -5.19 -11.31
N GLU A 88 -6.33 -6.17 -10.42
CA GLU A 88 -6.86 -7.53 -10.62
C GLU A 88 -8.27 -7.66 -10.08
N THR A 89 -8.51 -7.16 -8.87
CA THR A 89 -9.82 -7.19 -8.22
C THR A 89 -10.11 -5.88 -7.49
N LEU A 90 -11.38 -5.54 -7.39
CA LEU A 90 -11.86 -4.36 -6.69
C LEU A 90 -13.21 -4.71 -6.05
N GLN A 91 -13.30 -4.62 -4.73
CA GLN A 91 -14.48 -4.99 -3.94
C GLN A 91 -14.72 -3.99 -2.81
N PRO A 92 -15.98 -3.61 -2.50
CA PRO A 92 -17.18 -3.89 -3.27
C PRO A 92 -17.16 -3.16 -4.64
N GLU A 93 -18.01 -3.61 -5.57
CA GLU A 93 -18.16 -2.91 -6.84
C GLU A 93 -18.67 -1.47 -6.60
N PRO A 94 -18.00 -0.45 -7.15
CA PRO A 94 -18.38 0.93 -6.98
C PRO A 94 -19.65 1.20 -7.81
N GLN A 95 -20.51 2.08 -7.31
CA GLN A 95 -21.74 2.47 -8.01
C GLN A 95 -21.42 3.16 -9.35
N GLN A 96 -20.33 3.93 -9.37
CA GLN A 96 -19.79 4.57 -10.56
C GLN A 96 -18.28 4.51 -10.53
N SER A 97 -17.67 4.23 -11.68
CA SER A 97 -16.23 4.31 -11.91
C SER A 97 -16.00 5.20 -13.12
N MET A 98 -15.24 6.28 -12.94
CA MET A 98 -14.97 7.27 -13.97
C MET A 98 -13.46 7.48 -14.10
N SER A 99 -12.97 7.53 -15.33
CA SER A 99 -11.62 8.01 -15.59
C SER A 99 -11.61 9.54 -15.61
N HIS A 100 -10.72 10.15 -14.84
CA HIS A 100 -10.47 11.58 -14.81
C HIS A 100 -8.99 11.86 -15.09
N GLY A 101 -8.64 11.85 -16.38
CA GLY A 101 -7.25 12.02 -16.82
C GLY A 101 -6.36 10.85 -16.39
N GLN A 102 -5.47 11.08 -15.44
CA GLN A 102 -4.60 10.04 -14.84
C GLN A 102 -5.14 9.50 -13.51
N ALA A 103 -6.30 9.99 -13.06
CA ALA A 103 -6.97 9.55 -11.85
C ALA A 103 -8.18 8.68 -12.19
N MET A 104 -8.52 7.75 -11.30
CA MET A 104 -9.79 7.03 -11.29
C MET A 104 -10.65 7.54 -10.15
N LEU A 105 -11.91 7.86 -10.44
CA LEU A 105 -12.91 8.28 -9.48
C LEU A 105 -13.86 7.11 -9.25
N PHE A 106 -14.00 6.70 -8.00
CA PHE A 106 -14.89 5.64 -7.56
C PHE A 106 -15.96 6.24 -6.65
N GLN A 107 -17.22 5.98 -6.97
CA GLN A 107 -18.33 6.34 -6.10
C GLN A 107 -18.75 5.11 -5.27
N LEU A 108 -18.46 5.15 -3.97
CA LEU A 108 -18.74 4.06 -3.05
C LEU A 108 -20.03 4.37 -2.27
N GLY A 109 -20.92 3.40 -2.17
CA GLY A 109 -22.06 3.49 -1.25
C GLY A 109 -21.60 3.35 0.19
N THR A 110 -22.00 4.26 1.07
CA THR A 110 -21.81 4.09 2.52
C THR A 110 -23.06 3.50 3.14
N LYS A 111 -22.89 2.71 4.21
CA LYS A 111 -24.03 2.27 5.04
C LYS A 111 -24.37 3.33 6.08
N GLN A 112 -25.24 3.00 7.04
CA GLN A 112 -25.64 3.90 8.12
C GLN A 112 -24.49 4.29 9.07
N ASP A 113 -23.34 3.63 8.98
CA ASP A 113 -22.10 3.98 9.67
C ASP A 113 -21.31 5.10 8.98
N GLY A 114 -21.65 5.44 7.73
CA GLY A 114 -20.92 6.44 6.94
C GLY A 114 -19.52 5.99 6.52
N VAL A 115 -19.18 4.71 6.70
CA VAL A 115 -17.86 4.17 6.36
C VAL A 115 -17.97 3.40 5.04
N ALA A 116 -17.06 3.68 4.11
CA ALA A 116 -16.84 2.86 2.93
C ALA A 116 -15.42 2.29 2.98
N THR A 117 -15.27 0.99 2.74
CA THR A 117 -13.96 0.36 2.59
C THR A 117 -13.87 -0.28 1.22
N LEU A 118 -12.86 0.10 0.47
CA LEU A 118 -12.53 -0.43 -0.84
C LEU A 118 -11.30 -1.30 -0.73
N TYR A 119 -11.46 -2.56 -1.11
CA TYR A 119 -10.46 -3.60 -1.17
C TYR A 119 -10.03 -3.73 -2.62
N LEU A 120 -8.76 -3.48 -2.91
CA LEU A 120 -8.21 -3.65 -4.25
C LEU A 120 -7.06 -4.65 -4.17
N THR A 121 -6.95 -5.49 -5.19
CA THR A 121 -5.73 -6.26 -5.43
C THR A 121 -5.03 -5.74 -6.66
N LEU A 122 -3.75 -5.46 -6.51
CA LEU A 122 -2.89 -4.89 -7.55
C LEU A 122 -1.81 -5.89 -7.87
N ARG A 123 -1.53 -6.10 -9.16
CA ARG A 123 -0.38 -6.89 -9.60
C ARG A 123 0.53 -6.03 -10.44
N ASN A 124 1.82 -6.06 -10.11
CA ASN A 124 2.84 -5.29 -10.80
C ASN A 124 4.02 -6.19 -11.19
N GLU A 125 4.51 -6.03 -12.41
CA GLU A 125 5.65 -6.75 -12.98
C GLU A 125 6.92 -5.88 -13.09
N HIS A 126 6.84 -4.63 -12.63
CA HIS A 126 7.93 -3.65 -12.65
C HIS A 126 8.67 -3.58 -11.32
N VAL A 127 9.98 -3.44 -11.41
CA VAL A 127 10.88 -3.21 -10.27
C VAL A 127 11.11 -1.71 -10.11
N GLY A 128 10.79 -1.15 -8.95
CA GLY A 128 10.93 0.27 -8.67
C GLY A 128 9.98 0.79 -7.61
N THR A 129 9.90 2.11 -7.46
CA THR A 129 8.95 2.75 -6.53
C THR A 129 7.66 3.09 -7.26
N LEU A 130 6.54 2.59 -6.76
CA LEU A 130 5.21 3.07 -7.10
C LEU A 130 4.77 4.14 -6.12
N GLU A 131 4.12 5.16 -6.64
CA GLU A 131 3.51 6.23 -5.87
C GLU A 131 2.00 6.20 -6.10
N GLY A 132 1.28 6.44 -5.02
CA GLY A 132 -0.17 6.51 -5.01
C GLY A 132 -0.68 7.64 -4.16
N SER A 133 -1.77 8.24 -4.60
CA SER A 133 -2.54 9.16 -3.79
C SER A 133 -4.02 8.82 -3.83
N VAL A 134 -4.63 8.87 -2.66
CA VAL A 134 -6.05 8.67 -2.45
C VAL A 134 -6.64 9.94 -1.89
N ARG A 135 -7.73 10.40 -2.47
CA ARG A 135 -8.45 11.60 -2.02
C ARG A 135 -9.93 11.29 -1.88
N ALA A 136 -10.53 11.73 -0.77
CA ALA A 136 -11.99 11.70 -0.55
C ALA A 136 -12.50 13.07 -0.12
N GLY A 137 -12.49 14.02 -1.06
CA GLY A 137 -12.84 15.42 -0.84
C GLY A 137 -11.63 16.36 -0.69
N PRO A 138 -11.86 17.68 -0.54
CA PRO A 138 -10.82 18.71 -0.67
C PRO A 138 -9.69 18.63 0.36
N GLU A 139 -10.01 18.22 1.60
CA GLU A 139 -9.06 18.18 2.72
C GLU A 139 -8.68 16.76 3.17
N SER A 140 -9.19 15.73 2.49
CA SER A 140 -8.97 14.33 2.84
C SER A 140 -8.09 13.66 1.78
N ALA A 141 -6.81 14.02 1.71
CA ALA A 141 -5.85 13.41 0.79
C ALA A 141 -4.75 12.68 1.55
N VAL A 142 -4.36 11.52 1.03
CA VAL A 142 -3.27 10.68 1.53
C VAL A 142 -2.34 10.35 0.37
N HIS A 143 -1.04 10.34 0.64
CA HIS A 143 -0.01 9.92 -0.32
C HIS A 143 0.75 8.75 0.28
N PHE A 144 1.02 7.74 -0.55
CA PHE A 144 1.75 6.55 -0.16
C PHE A 144 2.70 6.12 -1.28
N SER A 145 3.71 5.34 -0.92
CA SER A 145 4.65 4.78 -1.88
C SER A 145 5.03 3.35 -1.51
N THR A 146 5.07 2.49 -2.53
CA THR A 146 5.41 1.08 -2.42
C THR A 146 6.68 0.82 -3.22
N PHE A 147 7.67 0.21 -2.59
CA PHE A 147 8.89 -0.20 -3.26
C PHE A 147 8.79 -1.67 -3.66
N LEU A 148 8.87 -1.92 -4.96
CA LEU A 148 8.89 -3.25 -5.55
C LEU A 148 10.31 -3.68 -5.85
N TYR A 149 10.69 -4.80 -5.26
CA TYR A 149 11.98 -5.45 -5.48
C TYR A 149 11.82 -6.72 -6.31
N PRO A 150 12.87 -7.16 -7.05
CA PRO A 150 12.82 -8.35 -7.89
C PRO A 150 12.71 -9.65 -7.10
#